data_AF-A0A1A8P5T9-F1
#
_entry.id   AF-A0A1A8P5T9-F1
#
_cell.length_a   1.000
_cell.length_b   1.000
_cell.length_c   1.000
_cell.angle_alpha   90.00
_cell.angle_beta   90.00
_cell.angle_gamma   90.00
#
_symmetry.space_group_name_H-M   'P 1'
#
loop_
_entity.id
_entity.type
_entity.pdbx_description
1 polymer ?
#
loop_
_entity_poly.entity_id
_entity_poly.type
_entity_poly.pdbx_seq_one_letter_code
_entity_poly.pdbx_strand_id
1 'polypeptide(L)'
;SNLFIMCGSPTDLLEVKNGSKSADSSEFLFVLIDLYNDVYYTNMSSLQEMKNVLVLTMPNSRKYTINSDLTDNNTMNDYMAAYHDSVLHIGQVMREIAAKNQTEIQQMDFVNVNYFRNTSFNGTAGDYKLDVHGDRDANLSVIYTTTGNEYKVLFTFDTEYNQTKLVDKAPSFIWGKRLPEYKPDTGPALHDVIVGVLAVTVVVVATIAFIFYRQNRKDRLLRKRWSYINPDLISLLEDSELNVISLKIEDE
;
A
#
# COMPACT_ATOMS: atom_id res chain seq x y z
N SER A 1 0.88 7.90 -0.24
CA SER A 1 0.09 6.69 0.01
C SER A 1 0.27 5.80 -1.19
N ASN A 2 0.46 4.51 -0.97
CA ASN A 2 0.59 3.51 -2.04
C ASN A 2 -0.75 2.85 -2.41
N LEU A 3 -1.81 3.16 -1.66
CA LEU A 3 -3.17 2.71 -1.89
C LEU A 3 -4.01 3.85 -2.45
N PHE A 4 -4.72 3.56 -3.54
CA PHE A 4 -5.73 4.40 -4.16
C PHE A 4 -7.06 3.67 -4.19
N ILE A 5 -8.15 4.33 -3.75
CA ILE A 5 -9.50 3.79 -3.82
C ILE A 5 -10.29 4.73 -4.73
N MET A 6 -10.95 4.18 -5.73
CA MET A 6 -11.71 4.96 -6.71
C MET A 6 -13.00 4.25 -7.10
N CYS A 7 -14.03 5.03 -7.41
CA CYS A 7 -15.26 4.54 -8.00
C CYS A 7 -15.26 4.92 -9.48
N GLY A 8 -15.59 3.98 -10.35
CA GLY A 8 -15.58 4.23 -11.79
C GLY A 8 -15.42 2.93 -12.56
N SER A 9 -14.76 3.04 -13.70
CA SER A 9 -14.58 1.98 -14.69
C SER A 9 -13.11 1.80 -15.07
N PRO A 10 -12.77 0.76 -15.85
CA PRO A 10 -11.41 0.60 -16.37
C PRO A 10 -10.92 1.79 -17.20
N THR A 11 -11.80 2.54 -17.87
CA THR A 11 -11.40 3.74 -18.63
C THR A 11 -10.95 4.88 -17.72
N ASP A 12 -11.55 5.01 -16.53
CA ASP A 12 -11.09 6.00 -15.55
C ASP A 12 -9.69 5.65 -15.03
N LEU A 13 -9.38 4.35 -14.89
CA LEU A 13 -8.03 3.90 -14.56
C LEU A 13 -7.03 4.22 -15.67
N LEU A 14 -7.42 4.06 -16.94
CA LEU A 14 -6.59 4.44 -18.07
C LEU A 14 -6.22 5.93 -18.01
N GLU A 15 -7.18 6.79 -17.71
CA GLU A 15 -6.97 8.23 -17.55
C GLU A 15 -6.12 8.58 -16.33
N VAL A 16 -6.41 7.99 -15.17
CA VAL A 16 -5.66 8.24 -13.93
C VAL A 16 -4.21 7.77 -14.03
N LYS A 17 -3.98 6.62 -14.66
CA LYS A 17 -2.63 6.10 -14.88
C LYS A 17 -1.91 6.86 -15.97
N ASN A 18 -2.61 7.39 -16.97
CA ASN A 18 -2.09 8.19 -18.07
C ASN A 18 -0.79 7.62 -18.70
N GLY A 19 -0.73 6.30 -18.88
CA GLY A 19 0.46 5.61 -19.41
C GLY A 19 1.72 5.66 -18.50
N SER A 20 1.59 6.12 -17.26
CA SER A 20 2.68 6.14 -16.27
C SER A 20 3.12 4.73 -15.92
N LYS A 21 4.35 4.37 -16.31
CA LYS A 21 4.97 3.09 -15.92
C LYS A 21 5.10 2.94 -14.41
N SER A 22 5.21 4.05 -13.67
CA SER A 22 5.26 4.02 -12.21
C SER A 22 3.95 3.54 -11.60
N ALA A 23 2.80 3.83 -12.22
CA ALA A 23 1.50 3.36 -11.71
C ALA A 23 1.33 1.84 -11.85
N ASP A 24 2.08 1.21 -12.76
CA ASP A 24 2.17 -0.24 -12.94
C ASP A 24 3.28 -0.88 -12.07
N SER A 25 3.95 -0.10 -11.21
CA SER A 25 4.87 -0.63 -10.21
C SER A 25 4.15 -1.46 -9.17
N SER A 26 4.79 -2.53 -8.70
CA SER A 26 4.32 -3.36 -7.58
C SER A 26 4.31 -2.62 -6.23
N GLU A 27 4.69 -1.35 -6.20
CA GLU A 27 4.58 -0.50 -5.01
C GLU A 27 3.18 0.09 -4.84
N PHE A 28 2.35 0.10 -5.89
CA PHE A 28 1.00 0.67 -5.85
C PHE A 28 -0.07 -0.40 -5.86
N LEU A 29 -1.20 -0.07 -5.24
CA LEU A 29 -2.43 -0.84 -5.24
C LEU A 29 -3.61 0.09 -5.52
N PHE A 30 -4.40 -0.26 -6.53
CA PHE A 30 -5.67 0.38 -6.82
C PHE A 30 -6.82 -0.51 -6.38
N VAL A 31 -7.80 0.04 -5.70
CA VAL A 31 -9.10 -0.59 -5.44
C VAL A 31 -10.13 0.15 -6.28
N LEU A 32 -10.60 -0.49 -7.34
CA LEU A 32 -11.66 0.02 -8.21
C LEU A 32 -13.01 -0.50 -7.72
N ILE A 33 -13.91 0.41 -7.37
CA ILE A 33 -15.30 0.10 -7.07
C ILE A 33 -16.09 0.30 -8.37
N ASP A 34 -16.39 -0.82 -9.03
CA ASP A 34 -17.14 -0.86 -10.29
C ASP A 34 -18.30 -1.84 -10.13
N LEU A 35 -19.37 -1.34 -9.52
CA LEU A 35 -20.55 -2.16 -9.22
C LEU A 35 -21.32 -2.49 -10.50
N TYR A 36 -21.91 -3.69 -10.54
CA TYR A 36 -22.75 -4.18 -11.64
C TYR A 36 -22.05 -4.46 -12.98
N ASN A 37 -20.75 -4.21 -13.11
CA ASN A 37 -20.05 -4.56 -14.34
C ASN A 37 -19.75 -6.06 -14.41
N ASP A 38 -20.34 -6.75 -15.40
CA ASP A 38 -20.23 -8.20 -15.58
C ASP A 38 -19.04 -8.63 -16.45
N VAL A 39 -18.36 -7.68 -17.10
CA VAL A 39 -17.22 -7.92 -18.01
C VAL A 39 -16.11 -8.70 -17.32
N TYR A 40 -15.90 -8.49 -16.02
CA TYR A 40 -14.89 -9.21 -15.24
C TYR A 40 -15.15 -10.72 -15.09
N TYR A 41 -16.39 -11.16 -15.33
CA TYR A 41 -16.78 -12.57 -15.29
C TYR A 41 -16.93 -13.18 -16.68
N THR A 42 -17.28 -12.37 -17.68
CA THR A 42 -17.53 -12.84 -19.06
C THR A 42 -16.28 -12.81 -19.92
N ASN A 43 -15.41 -11.81 -19.74
CA ASN A 43 -14.11 -11.72 -20.39
C ASN A 43 -13.02 -12.16 -19.41
N MET A 44 -12.30 -13.23 -19.75
CA MET A 44 -11.20 -13.70 -18.90
C MET A 44 -9.96 -12.82 -19.01
N SER A 45 -9.76 -12.11 -20.12
CA SER A 45 -8.56 -11.31 -20.36
C SER A 45 -8.72 -9.89 -19.81
N SER A 46 -7.74 -9.44 -19.03
CA SER A 46 -7.71 -8.10 -18.47
C SER A 46 -7.11 -7.07 -19.41
N LEU A 47 -7.55 -5.82 -19.27
CA LEU A 47 -6.94 -4.67 -19.96
C LEU A 47 -5.57 -4.34 -19.36
N GLN A 48 -4.74 -3.60 -20.09
CA GLN A 48 -3.36 -3.30 -19.66
C GLN A 48 -3.34 -2.40 -18.41
N GLU A 49 -4.24 -1.42 -18.36
CA GLU A 49 -4.46 -0.50 -17.26
C GLU A 49 -4.97 -1.18 -15.98
N MET A 50 -5.42 -2.43 -16.07
CA MET A 50 -5.95 -3.21 -14.93
C MET A 50 -4.85 -3.95 -14.14
N LYS A 51 -3.57 -3.69 -14.46
CA LYS A 51 -2.44 -4.14 -13.63
C LYS A 51 -2.48 -3.48 -12.26
N ASN A 52 -2.15 -4.24 -11.22
CA ASN A 52 -2.14 -3.80 -9.82
C ASN A 52 -3.49 -3.25 -9.32
N VAL A 53 -4.60 -3.76 -9.87
CA VAL A 53 -5.95 -3.36 -9.50
C VAL A 53 -6.69 -4.53 -8.86
N LEU A 54 -7.35 -4.24 -7.73
CA LEU A 54 -8.41 -5.06 -7.16
C LEU A 54 -9.75 -4.41 -7.50
N VAL A 55 -10.67 -5.16 -8.06
CA VAL A 55 -12.00 -4.67 -8.42
C VAL A 55 -13.02 -5.18 -7.41
N LEU A 56 -13.75 -4.28 -6.76
CA LEU A 56 -14.93 -4.59 -5.98
C LEU A 56 -16.16 -4.46 -6.87
N THR A 57 -16.89 -5.56 -7.06
CA THR A 57 -18.10 -5.60 -7.87
C THR A 57 -19.14 -6.57 -7.32
N MET A 58 -20.33 -6.60 -7.91
CA MET A 58 -21.36 -7.60 -7.59
C MET A 58 -21.12 -8.90 -8.39
N PRO A 59 -21.51 -10.08 -7.90
CA PRO A 59 -21.40 -11.33 -8.63
C PRO A 59 -22.31 -11.33 -9.86
N ASN A 60 -21.90 -12.07 -10.90
CA ASN A 60 -22.76 -12.30 -12.04
C ASN A 60 -23.77 -13.43 -11.75
N SER A 61 -24.80 -13.13 -10.94
CA SER A 61 -25.89 -14.04 -10.60
C SER A 61 -27.19 -13.73 -11.35
N ARG A 62 -27.11 -12.94 -12.42
CA ARG A 62 -28.27 -12.46 -13.19
C ARG A 62 -28.95 -13.62 -13.91
N LYS A 63 -30.27 -13.53 -14.05
CA LYS A 63 -31.08 -14.42 -14.90
C LYS A 63 -31.28 -13.89 -16.32
N TYR A 64 -30.61 -12.80 -16.66
CA TYR A 64 -30.69 -12.11 -17.94
C TYR A 64 -29.28 -11.68 -18.39
N THR A 65 -29.13 -11.41 -19.68
CA THR A 65 -27.86 -10.93 -20.27
C THR A 65 -27.90 -9.42 -20.35
N ILE A 66 -26.81 -8.75 -19.92
CA ILE A 66 -26.67 -7.31 -20.11
C ILE A 66 -26.44 -7.03 -21.58
N ASN A 67 -27.24 -6.13 -22.15
CA ASN A 67 -26.98 -5.61 -23.49
C ASN A 67 -26.28 -4.26 -23.38
N SER A 68 -25.04 -4.20 -23.87
CA SER A 68 -24.25 -2.97 -23.89
C SER A 68 -24.70 -1.99 -24.99
N ASP A 69 -25.44 -2.46 -26.00
CA ASP A 69 -25.95 -1.61 -27.07
C ASP A 69 -27.32 -1.04 -26.68
N LEU A 70 -27.33 0.23 -26.29
CA LEU A 70 -28.53 0.96 -25.90
C LEU A 70 -29.51 1.22 -27.06
N THR A 71 -29.12 0.94 -28.31
CA THR A 71 -29.97 1.11 -29.49
C THR A 71 -30.78 -0.13 -29.84
N ASP A 72 -30.49 -1.26 -29.19
CA ASP A 72 -31.25 -2.49 -29.35
C ASP A 72 -32.59 -2.42 -28.58
N ASN A 73 -33.64 -2.97 -29.19
CA ASN A 73 -34.96 -3.09 -28.56
C ASN A 73 -34.95 -4.05 -27.36
N ASN A 74 -33.96 -4.94 -27.26
CA ASN A 74 -33.76 -5.86 -26.13
C ASN A 74 -32.72 -5.33 -25.12
N THR A 75 -32.82 -4.05 -24.76
CA THR A 75 -31.95 -3.44 -23.75
C THR A 75 -32.41 -3.81 -22.35
N MET A 76 -31.60 -4.62 -21.66
CA MET A 76 -31.79 -4.93 -20.24
C MET A 76 -30.47 -4.67 -19.50
N ASN A 77 -30.55 -3.98 -18.36
CA ASN A 77 -29.43 -3.73 -17.45
C ASN A 77 -29.91 -3.79 -15.99
N ASP A 78 -28.97 -3.76 -15.05
CA ASP A 78 -29.28 -3.89 -13.62
C ASP A 78 -30.20 -2.80 -13.08
N TYR A 79 -30.10 -1.57 -13.59
CA TYR A 79 -30.97 -0.48 -13.17
C TYR A 79 -32.41 -0.68 -13.65
N MET A 80 -32.60 -1.11 -14.89
CA MET A 80 -33.92 -1.41 -15.45
C MET A 80 -34.57 -2.60 -14.75
N ALA A 81 -33.81 -3.67 -14.52
CA ALA A 81 -34.29 -4.84 -13.80
C ALA A 81 -34.68 -4.49 -12.36
N ALA A 82 -33.83 -3.75 -11.65
CA ALA A 82 -34.12 -3.29 -10.29
C ALA A 82 -35.36 -2.38 -10.23
N TYR A 83 -35.49 -1.45 -11.17
CA TYR A 83 -36.66 -0.56 -11.23
C TYR A 83 -37.95 -1.35 -11.48
N HIS A 84 -37.96 -2.22 -12.48
CA HIS A 84 -39.10 -3.10 -12.77
C HIS A 84 -39.50 -3.95 -11.56
N ASP A 85 -38.52 -4.60 -10.92
CA ASP A 85 -38.74 -5.46 -9.77
C ASP A 85 -39.27 -4.65 -8.56
N SER A 86 -38.80 -3.41 -8.38
CA SER A 86 -39.29 -2.52 -7.33
C SER A 86 -40.76 -2.15 -7.49
N VAL A 87 -41.21 -1.88 -8.73
CA VAL A 87 -42.61 -1.56 -9.04
C VAL A 87 -43.49 -2.78 -8.81
N LEU A 88 -43.03 -3.98 -9.20
CA LEU A 88 -43.75 -5.22 -8.93
C LEU A 88 -43.91 -5.47 -7.43
N HIS A 89 -42.85 -5.25 -6.65
CA HIS A 89 -42.89 -5.43 -5.20
C HIS A 89 -43.87 -4.44 -4.54
N ILE A 90 -43.85 -3.17 -4.95
CA ILE A 90 -44.85 -2.18 -4.49
C ILE A 90 -46.27 -2.65 -4.82
N GLY A 91 -46.51 -3.14 -6.03
CA GLY A 91 -47.82 -3.68 -6.41
C GLY A 91 -48.25 -4.89 -5.57
N GLN A 92 -47.32 -5.77 -5.19
CA GLN A 92 -47.59 -6.89 -4.27
C GLN A 92 -47.99 -6.39 -2.89
N VAL A 93 -47.21 -5.49 -2.30
CA VAL A 93 -47.50 -4.88 -1.00
C VAL A 93 -48.87 -4.18 -1.00
N MET A 94 -49.19 -3.43 -2.05
CA MET A 94 -50.50 -2.77 -2.14
C MET A 94 -51.67 -3.76 -2.21
N ARG A 95 -51.50 -4.91 -2.90
CA ARG A 95 -52.51 -5.97 -2.91
C ARG A 95 -52.67 -6.62 -1.53
N GLU A 96 -51.58 -6.84 -0.81
CA GLU A 96 -51.61 -7.36 0.56
C GLU A 96 -52.33 -6.40 1.52
N ILE A 97 -52.07 -5.09 1.41
CA ILE A 97 -52.77 -4.06 2.18
C ILE A 97 -54.26 -4.05 1.83
N ALA A 98 -54.61 -4.10 0.53
CA ALA A 98 -55.99 -4.08 0.07
C ALA A 98 -56.80 -5.32 0.50
N ALA A 99 -56.12 -6.45 0.76
CA ALA A 99 -56.75 -7.68 1.26
C ALA A 99 -57.06 -7.64 2.77
N LYS A 100 -56.59 -6.61 3.50
CA LYS A 100 -56.90 -6.44 4.94
C LYS A 100 -58.33 -5.93 5.15
N ASN A 101 -58.80 -6.04 6.40
CA ASN A 101 -60.13 -5.56 6.78
C ASN A 101 -60.28 -4.06 6.50
N GLN A 102 -61.45 -3.66 5.96
CA GLN A 102 -61.73 -2.26 5.61
C GLN A 102 -61.56 -1.29 6.79
N THR A 103 -61.83 -1.72 8.02
CA THR A 103 -61.63 -0.92 9.23
C THR A 103 -60.16 -0.62 9.52
N GLU A 104 -59.26 -1.58 9.23
CA GLU A 104 -57.81 -1.37 9.40
C GLU A 104 -57.28 -0.42 8.33
N ILE A 105 -57.79 -0.51 7.10
CA ILE A 105 -57.41 0.38 5.99
C ILE A 105 -57.90 1.81 6.25
N GLN A 106 -59.13 1.98 6.75
CA GLN A 106 -59.69 3.30 7.06
C GLN A 106 -58.96 4.00 8.21
N GLN A 107 -58.35 3.25 9.12
CA GLN A 107 -57.53 3.78 10.21
C GLN A 107 -56.08 4.07 9.80
N MET A 108 -55.72 3.80 8.54
CA MET A 108 -54.35 3.87 8.06
C MET A 108 -54.08 5.22 7.39
N ASP A 109 -53.47 6.16 8.14
CA ASP A 109 -53.14 7.50 7.62
C ASP A 109 -51.98 7.49 6.61
N PHE A 110 -51.06 6.53 6.74
CA PHE A 110 -49.92 6.35 5.85
C PHE A 110 -49.49 4.89 5.75
N VAL A 111 -48.85 4.52 4.64
CA VAL A 111 -48.30 3.17 4.45
C VAL A 111 -47.10 2.98 5.38
N ASN A 112 -47.15 1.93 6.20
CA ASN A 112 -46.07 1.62 7.14
C ASN A 112 -44.81 1.16 6.37
N VAL A 113 -43.65 1.76 6.64
CA VAL A 113 -42.37 1.35 6.02
C VAL A 113 -42.01 -0.11 6.29
N ASN A 114 -42.54 -0.70 7.36
CA ASN A 114 -42.31 -2.11 7.71
C ASN A 114 -42.89 -3.09 6.69
N TYR A 115 -43.78 -2.67 5.78
CA TYR A 115 -44.20 -3.54 4.68
C TYR A 115 -43.09 -3.77 3.65
N PHE A 116 -42.08 -2.88 3.61
CA PHE A 116 -40.99 -2.91 2.64
C PHE A 116 -39.64 -3.29 3.27
N ARG A 117 -39.57 -3.44 4.60
CA ARG A 117 -38.34 -3.75 5.34
C ARG A 117 -38.42 -5.15 5.90
N ASN A 118 -37.26 -5.76 6.13
CA ASN A 118 -37.12 -7.11 6.67
C ASN A 118 -38.00 -8.12 5.90
N THR A 119 -37.93 -8.04 4.56
CA THR A 119 -38.77 -8.80 3.65
C THR A 119 -37.92 -9.40 2.53
N SER A 120 -38.46 -10.40 1.86
CA SER A 120 -37.82 -11.06 0.73
C SER A 120 -38.81 -11.27 -0.40
N PHE A 121 -38.38 -11.02 -1.63
CA PHE A 121 -39.20 -11.24 -2.81
C PHE A 121 -38.35 -11.64 -4.01
N ASN A 122 -38.96 -12.34 -4.96
CA ASN A 122 -38.27 -12.76 -6.17
C ASN A 122 -38.60 -11.80 -7.31
N GLY A 123 -37.55 -11.27 -7.94
CA GLY A 123 -37.63 -10.45 -9.13
C GLY A 123 -36.88 -11.06 -10.31
N THR A 124 -36.81 -10.29 -11.38
CA THR A 124 -36.10 -10.63 -12.62
C THR A 124 -34.59 -10.65 -12.40
N ALA A 125 -34.06 -9.75 -11.56
CA ALA A 125 -32.64 -9.73 -11.20
C ALA A 125 -32.24 -10.80 -10.17
N GLY A 126 -33.17 -11.70 -9.81
CA GLY A 126 -32.96 -12.73 -8.81
C GLY A 126 -33.73 -12.45 -7.52
N ASP A 127 -33.26 -13.05 -6.45
CA ASP A 127 -33.93 -12.98 -5.16
C ASP A 127 -33.44 -11.73 -4.42
N TYR A 128 -34.38 -10.98 -3.89
CA TYR A 128 -34.14 -9.78 -3.10
C TYR A 128 -34.40 -10.10 -1.64
N LYS A 129 -33.46 -9.71 -0.79
CA LYS A 129 -33.64 -9.70 0.65
C LYS A 129 -33.34 -8.29 1.13
N LEU A 130 -34.33 -7.68 1.76
CA LEU A 130 -34.23 -6.34 2.32
C LEU A 130 -34.12 -6.46 3.82
N ASP A 131 -33.12 -5.81 4.40
CA ASP A 131 -32.86 -5.85 5.82
C ASP A 131 -33.84 -4.98 6.62
N VAL A 132 -33.60 -4.86 7.92
CA VAL A 132 -34.43 -4.06 8.83
C VAL A 132 -34.38 -2.55 8.54
N HIS A 133 -33.41 -2.08 7.76
CA HIS A 133 -33.25 -0.69 7.34
C HIS A 133 -33.85 -0.44 5.94
N GLY A 134 -34.06 -1.49 5.16
CA GLY A 134 -34.54 -1.46 3.78
C GLY A 134 -33.40 -1.54 2.76
N ASP A 135 -32.19 -1.81 3.21
CA ASP A 135 -31.04 -2.03 2.34
C ASP A 135 -31.08 -3.46 1.81
N ARG A 136 -30.65 -3.63 0.56
CA ARG A 136 -30.58 -4.95 -0.06
C ARG A 136 -29.35 -5.69 0.45
N ASP A 137 -29.57 -6.87 1.03
CA ASP A 137 -28.52 -7.83 1.26
C ASP A 137 -28.00 -8.37 -0.08
N ALA A 138 -26.69 -8.27 -0.28
CA ALA A 138 -26.03 -8.63 -1.52
C ALA A 138 -24.69 -9.34 -1.25
N ASN A 139 -24.31 -10.18 -2.20
CA ASN A 139 -22.95 -10.67 -2.27
C ASN A 139 -22.09 -9.68 -3.03
N LEU A 140 -20.86 -9.47 -2.57
CA LEU A 140 -19.82 -8.70 -3.24
C LEU A 140 -18.68 -9.65 -3.60
N SER A 141 -18.00 -9.35 -4.70
CA SER A 141 -16.81 -10.08 -5.14
C SER A 141 -15.66 -9.10 -5.22
N VAL A 142 -14.48 -9.54 -4.79
CA VAL A 142 -13.23 -8.87 -5.15
C VAL A 142 -12.49 -9.70 -6.17
N ILE A 143 -12.22 -9.05 -7.29
CA ILE A 143 -11.55 -9.61 -8.45
C ILE A 143 -10.14 -9.03 -8.51
N TYR A 144 -9.18 -9.83 -8.93
CA TYR A 144 -7.81 -9.40 -9.14
C TYR A 144 -7.33 -9.82 -10.53
N THR A 145 -6.31 -9.11 -11.02
CA THR A 145 -5.61 -9.46 -12.26
C THR A 145 -4.44 -10.39 -11.96
N THR A 146 -4.38 -11.54 -12.63
CA THR A 146 -3.28 -12.50 -12.50
C THR A 146 -2.01 -12.02 -13.22
N THR A 147 -0.89 -12.70 -12.99
CA THR A 147 0.35 -12.50 -13.77
C THR A 147 0.19 -12.77 -15.27
N GLY A 148 -0.85 -13.53 -15.66
CA GLY A 148 -1.21 -13.79 -17.05
C GLY A 148 -2.10 -12.72 -17.69
N ASN A 149 -2.40 -11.63 -16.99
CA ASN A 149 -3.41 -10.63 -17.37
C ASN A 149 -4.81 -11.25 -17.52
N GLU A 150 -5.22 -12.05 -16.54
CA GLU A 150 -6.58 -12.61 -16.48
C GLU A 150 -7.32 -12.13 -15.24
N TYR A 151 -8.64 -11.92 -15.33
CA TYR A 151 -9.46 -11.65 -14.16
C TYR A 151 -9.79 -12.94 -13.41
N LYS A 152 -9.63 -12.92 -12.09
CA LYS A 152 -10.06 -14.00 -11.19
C LYS A 152 -10.68 -13.46 -9.92
N VAL A 153 -11.69 -14.17 -9.41
CA VAL A 153 -12.31 -13.85 -8.12
C VAL A 153 -11.37 -14.30 -6.99
N LEU A 154 -10.96 -13.37 -6.15
CA LEU A 154 -10.13 -13.64 -4.98
C LEU A 154 -11.00 -14.06 -3.78
N PHE A 155 -11.96 -13.22 -3.42
CA PHE A 155 -12.89 -13.46 -2.32
C PHE A 155 -14.29 -12.97 -2.67
N THR A 156 -15.27 -13.59 -2.02
CA THR A 156 -16.66 -13.12 -2.00
C THR A 156 -17.01 -12.72 -0.58
N PHE A 157 -17.81 -11.68 -0.43
CA PHE A 157 -18.29 -11.17 0.85
C PHE A 157 -19.81 -11.14 0.84
N ASP A 158 -20.42 -11.78 1.82
CA ASP A 158 -21.86 -11.83 2.01
C ASP A 158 -22.26 -10.76 3.03
N THR A 159 -23.03 -9.75 2.62
CA THR A 159 -23.44 -8.65 3.51
C THR A 159 -24.48 -9.08 4.53
N GLU A 160 -25.26 -10.13 4.25
CA GLU A 160 -26.33 -10.60 5.14
C GLU A 160 -25.71 -11.22 6.41
N TYR A 161 -24.73 -12.11 6.21
CA TYR A 161 -24.06 -12.81 7.31
C TYR A 161 -22.76 -12.16 7.75
N ASN A 162 -22.32 -11.11 7.05
CA ASN A 162 -21.04 -10.44 7.26
C ASN A 162 -19.86 -11.43 7.18
N GLN A 163 -19.89 -12.31 6.16
CA GLN A 163 -18.94 -13.40 5.99
C GLN A 163 -18.11 -13.26 4.72
N THR A 164 -16.79 -13.33 4.87
CA THR A 164 -15.86 -13.41 3.74
C THR A 164 -15.51 -14.86 3.45
N LYS A 165 -15.65 -15.26 2.19
CA LYS A 165 -15.22 -16.57 1.68
C LYS A 165 -14.07 -16.39 0.70
N LEU A 166 -12.96 -17.06 0.97
CA LEU A 166 -11.83 -17.14 0.05
C LEU A 166 -12.18 -18.08 -1.11
N VAL A 167 -12.13 -17.56 -2.35
CA VAL A 167 -12.41 -18.33 -3.57
C VAL A 167 -11.12 -18.90 -4.14
N ASP A 168 -10.11 -18.05 -4.32
CA ASP A 168 -8.79 -18.46 -4.81
C ASP A 168 -7.84 -18.70 -3.64
N LYS A 169 -7.45 -19.96 -3.42
CA LYS A 169 -6.55 -20.38 -2.34
C LYS A 169 -5.07 -20.18 -2.67
N ALA A 170 -4.74 -20.04 -3.95
CA ALA A 170 -3.37 -19.92 -4.43
C ALA A 170 -3.27 -18.82 -5.50
N PRO A 171 -3.56 -17.56 -5.11
CA PRO A 171 -3.64 -16.47 -6.07
C PRO A 171 -2.26 -16.14 -6.66
N SER A 172 -2.24 -15.94 -7.99
CA SER A 172 -1.05 -15.54 -8.73
C SER A 172 -0.97 -14.02 -8.84
N PHE A 173 -0.60 -13.36 -7.75
CA PHE A 173 -0.51 -11.91 -7.69
C PHE A 173 0.70 -11.33 -8.42
N ILE A 174 0.51 -10.15 -9.02
CA ILE A 174 1.61 -9.35 -9.58
C ILE A 174 2.59 -8.90 -8.48
N TRP A 175 2.11 -8.70 -7.25
CA TRP A 175 2.91 -8.31 -6.07
C TRP A 175 3.70 -9.48 -5.43
N GLY A 176 3.61 -10.68 -5.98
CA GLY A 176 4.26 -11.87 -5.42
C GLY A 176 3.53 -12.38 -4.19
N LYS A 177 4.20 -12.41 -3.02
CA LYS A 177 3.67 -13.06 -1.80
C LYS A 177 2.86 -12.15 -0.88
N ARG A 178 2.97 -10.83 -1.04
CA ARG A 178 2.32 -9.85 -0.16
C ARG A 178 1.83 -8.64 -0.96
N LEU A 179 0.77 -8.01 -0.48
CA LEU A 179 0.31 -6.72 -1.01
C LEU A 179 1.32 -5.61 -0.67
N PRO A 180 1.32 -4.49 -1.41
CA PRO A 180 2.19 -3.35 -1.14
C PRO A 180 1.95 -2.76 0.25
N GLU A 181 2.99 -2.18 0.85
CA GLU A 181 2.84 -1.43 2.09
C GLU A 181 2.16 -0.09 1.84
N TYR A 182 1.25 0.32 2.74
CA TYR A 182 0.49 1.56 2.59
C TYR A 182 1.37 2.82 2.70
N LYS A 183 2.49 2.71 3.43
CA LYS A 183 3.48 3.78 3.58
C LYS A 183 4.52 3.65 2.48
N PRO A 184 4.90 4.76 1.83
CA PRO A 184 6.08 4.74 0.98
C PRO A 184 7.28 4.38 1.85
N ASP A 185 8.23 3.63 1.27
CA ASP A 185 9.52 3.40 1.91
C ASP A 185 10.18 4.76 2.11
N THR A 186 10.06 5.31 3.32
CA THR A 186 11.00 6.30 3.79
C THR A 186 12.31 5.54 3.86
N GLY A 187 13.27 5.84 2.97
CA GLY A 187 14.62 5.27 3.00
C GLY A 187 15.25 5.39 4.40
N PRO A 188 16.52 4.96 4.59
CA PRO A 188 17.13 4.93 5.92
C PRO A 188 16.84 6.22 6.67
N ALA A 189 16.25 6.09 7.87
CA ALA A 189 15.76 7.25 8.60
C ALA A 189 16.90 8.27 8.67
N LEU A 190 16.63 9.56 8.53
CA LEU A 190 17.66 10.60 8.61
C LEU A 190 18.58 10.39 9.83
N HIS A 191 18.01 9.88 10.93
CA HIS A 191 18.73 9.46 12.13
C HIS A 191 19.78 8.37 11.88
N ASP A 192 19.51 7.33 11.09
CA ASP A 192 20.47 6.27 10.78
C ASP A 192 21.65 6.78 9.95
N VAL A 193 21.38 7.69 8.99
CA VAL A 193 22.43 8.35 8.21
C VAL A 193 23.28 9.25 9.11
N ILE A 194 22.64 10.06 9.97
CA ILE A 194 23.33 10.94 10.93
C ILE A 194 24.19 10.11 11.90
N VAL A 195 23.65 9.02 12.47
CA VAL A 195 24.37 8.12 13.37
C VAL A 195 25.54 7.45 12.66
N GLY A 196 25.36 7.02 11.41
CA GLY A 196 26.43 6.44 10.60
C GLY A 196 27.59 7.43 10.39
N VAL A 197 27.29 8.67 10.00
CA VAL A 197 28.32 9.72 9.82
C VAL A 197 28.98 10.09 11.14
N LEU A 198 28.23 10.19 12.24
CA LEU A 198 28.78 10.46 13.57
C LEU A 198 29.70 9.32 14.05
N ALA A 199 29.33 8.07 13.82
CA ALA A 199 30.17 6.93 14.17
C ALA A 199 31.50 6.95 13.40
N VAL A 200 31.46 7.23 12.10
CA VAL A 200 32.67 7.32 11.27
C VAL A 200 33.57 8.46 11.73
N THR A 201 33.01 9.64 12.02
CA THR A 201 33.81 10.79 12.49
C THR A 201 34.47 10.51 13.85
N VAL A 202 33.78 9.87 14.78
CA VAL A 202 34.35 9.48 16.09
C VAL A 202 35.51 8.51 15.91
N VAL A 203 35.39 7.51 15.03
CA VAL A 203 36.47 6.55 14.75
C VAL A 203 37.70 7.26 14.15
N VAL A 204 37.50 8.18 13.21
CA VAL A 204 38.60 8.96 12.63
C VAL A 204 39.30 9.83 13.68
N VAL A 205 38.55 10.55 14.51
CA VAL A 205 39.14 11.38 15.57
C VAL A 205 39.88 10.53 16.60
N ALA A 206 39.31 9.39 17.01
CA ALA A 206 39.93 8.47 17.94
C ALA A 206 41.24 7.88 17.39
N THR A 207 41.28 7.50 16.10
CA THR A 207 42.51 6.99 15.48
C THR A 207 43.60 8.05 15.39
N ILE A 208 43.27 9.29 15.03
CA ILE A 208 44.22 10.41 15.02
C ILE A 208 44.77 10.66 16.44
N ALA A 209 43.89 10.75 17.44
CA ALA A 209 44.28 10.93 18.84
C ALA A 209 45.18 9.78 19.34
N PHE A 210 44.87 8.54 18.95
CA PHE A 210 45.68 7.38 19.30
C PHE A 210 47.08 7.42 18.67
N ILE A 211 47.19 7.87 17.41
CA ILE A 211 48.49 8.06 16.74
C ILE A 211 49.32 9.11 17.47
N PHE A 212 48.74 10.28 17.78
CA PHE A 212 49.43 11.34 18.53
C PHE A 212 49.87 10.87 19.93
N TYR A 213 48.99 10.16 20.64
CA TYR A 213 49.32 9.57 21.93
C TYR A 213 50.51 8.60 21.83
N ARG A 214 50.51 7.74 20.81
CA ARG A 214 51.58 6.77 20.59
C ARG A 214 52.91 7.44 20.20
N GLN A 215 52.88 8.48 19.38
CA GLN A 215 54.06 9.27 19.03
C GLN A 215 54.64 9.98 20.26
N ASN A 216 53.81 10.73 21.00
CA ASN A 216 54.28 11.47 22.17
C ASN A 216 54.84 10.54 23.28
N ARG A 217 54.24 9.35 23.45
CA ARG A 217 54.79 8.33 24.38
C ARG A 217 56.17 7.85 23.93
N LYS A 218 56.38 7.59 22.63
CA LYS A 218 57.70 7.22 22.09
C LYS A 218 58.71 8.35 22.29
N ASP A 219 58.34 9.59 22.02
CA ASP A 219 59.24 10.75 22.19
C ASP A 219 59.60 11.01 23.66
N ARG A 220 58.67 10.79 24.60
CA ARG A 220 58.96 10.85 26.04
C ARG A 220 59.91 9.73 26.47
N LEU A 221 59.76 8.52 25.92
CA LEU A 221 60.68 7.42 26.19
C LEU A 221 62.08 7.68 25.62
N LEU A 222 62.16 8.22 24.40
CA LEU A 222 63.44 8.62 23.79
C LEU A 222 64.10 9.73 24.60
N ARG A 223 63.38 10.81 24.96
CA ARG A 223 63.92 11.88 25.82
C ARG A 223 64.43 11.36 27.18
N LYS A 224 63.71 10.42 27.82
CA LYS A 224 64.18 9.77 29.04
C LYS A 224 65.44 8.92 28.84
N ARG A 225 65.69 8.40 27.64
CA ARG A 225 66.89 7.63 27.32
C ARG A 225 68.11 8.54 27.12
N TRP A 226 67.92 9.75 26.61
CA TRP A 226 68.96 10.79 26.47
C TRP A 226 69.28 11.51 27.79
N SER A 227 68.41 11.44 28.81
CA SER A 227 68.72 11.99 30.15
C SER A 227 69.57 11.08 31.03
N TYR A 228 69.94 9.88 30.56
CA TYR A 228 70.93 9.00 31.19
C TYR A 228 72.27 9.11 30.43
N ILE A 229 72.87 10.30 30.41
CA ILE A 229 74.30 10.39 30.09
C ILE A 229 75.04 10.02 31.38
N ASN A 230 75.86 8.99 31.31
CA ASN A 230 76.65 8.53 32.45
C ASN A 230 77.60 9.67 32.86
N PRO A 231 77.66 10.10 34.15
CA PRO A 231 78.52 11.21 34.58
C PRO A 231 79.99 11.00 34.20
N ASP A 232 80.40 9.74 34.03
CA ASP A 232 81.75 9.32 33.66
C ASP A 232 82.17 9.73 32.23
N LEU A 233 81.25 10.15 31.35
CA LEU A 233 81.60 10.71 30.03
C LEU A 233 81.74 12.24 30.03
N ILE A 234 81.46 12.91 31.14
CA ILE A 234 81.75 14.33 31.30
C ILE A 234 83.14 14.41 31.93
N SER A 235 84.19 14.14 31.14
CA SER A 235 85.56 14.37 31.58
C SER A 235 85.79 15.88 31.67
N LEU A 236 86.13 16.35 32.87
CA LEU A 236 86.75 17.65 33.09
C LEU A 236 87.99 17.74 32.18
N LEU A 237 88.10 18.79 31.38
CA LEU A 237 89.26 19.05 30.53
C LEU A 237 90.43 19.37 31.48
N GLU A 238 91.19 18.35 31.86
CA GLU A 238 92.26 18.44 32.84
C GLU A 238 93.46 19.19 32.25
N ASP A 239 93.90 20.20 33.01
CA ASP A 239 95.03 21.08 32.78
C ASP A 239 96.34 20.30 32.70
N SER A 240 96.92 20.18 31.49
CA SER A 240 98.38 20.19 31.33
C SER A 240 98.78 20.29 29.86
N GLU A 241 99.71 21.21 29.60
CA GLU A 241 100.49 21.41 28.36
C GLU A 241 99.88 22.32 27.29
N LEU A 242 99.96 23.63 27.57
CA LEU A 242 100.55 24.67 26.71
C LEU A 242 100.68 24.35 25.20
N ASN A 243 99.55 24.22 24.50
CA ASN A 243 99.51 24.46 23.06
C ASN A 243 99.09 25.90 22.81
N VAL A 244 100.07 26.82 22.89
CA VAL A 244 99.91 28.19 22.42
C VAL A 244 99.95 28.16 20.88
N ILE A 245 98.82 27.82 20.28
CA ILE A 245 98.59 28.08 18.85
C ILE A 245 98.14 29.54 18.75
N SER A 246 99.12 30.43 18.59
CA SER A 246 98.88 31.83 18.23
C SER A 246 98.57 31.89 16.73
N LEU A 247 97.27 31.94 16.40
CA LEU A 247 96.81 32.32 15.07
C LEU A 247 96.96 33.83 14.93
N LYS A 248 98.07 34.28 14.34
CA LYS A 248 98.14 35.62 13.73
C LYS A 248 97.25 35.59 12.48
N ILE A 249 96.16 36.35 12.53
CA ILE A 249 95.38 36.72 11.35
C ILE A 249 96.11 37.91 10.75
N GLU A 250 96.69 37.74 9.57
CA GLU A 250 97.06 38.85 8.69
C GLU A 250 95.81 39.22 7.88
N ASP A 251 95.33 40.44 8.09
CA ASP A 251 94.28 41.07 7.28
C ASP A 251 94.90 41.52 5.95
N GLU A 252 94.42 40.94 4.83
CA GLU A 252 94.33 41.57 3.51
C GLU A 252 93.14 41.01 2.73
#